data_AF-A0A821P8Z5-F1
#
_entry.id   AF-A0A821P8Z5-F1
#
_cell.length_a   1.000
_cell.length_b   1.000
_cell.length_c   1.000
_cell.angle_alpha   90.00
_cell.angle_beta   90.00
_cell.angle_gamma   90.00
#
_symmetry.space_group_name_H-M   'P 1'
#
loop_
_entity.id
_entity.type
_entity.pdbx_description
1 polymer ?
#
loop_
_entity_poly.entity_id
_entity_poly.type
_entity_poly.pdbx_seq_one_letter_code
_entity_poly.pdbx_strand_id
1 'polypeptide(L)'
;GYVYAFSICCIRRFHKVNHLLTLNVCVATIIGTKFWTIYFLMSYFYPNILWTPQSCLPIIYVQTMVNCQVTYAVCVVSFNRLCTVIYGQTTFFRTKRGVALSIGIQWFIGATLPLPTFASDIQV
;
A
#
# COMPACT_ATOMS: atom_id res chain seq x y z
N GLY A 1 -11.74 -7.96 3.96
CA GLY A 1 -10.39 -7.99 3.38
C GLY A 1 -10.04 -9.38 2.87
N TYR A 2 -9.63 -10.28 3.76
CA TYR A 2 -9.08 -11.61 3.42
C TYR A 2 -9.97 -12.47 2.50
N VAL A 3 -11.25 -12.63 2.83
CA VAL A 3 -12.20 -13.45 2.03
C VAL A 3 -12.37 -12.88 0.62
N TYR A 4 -12.37 -11.55 0.48
CA TYR A 4 -12.56 -10.88 -0.81
C TYR A 4 -11.28 -10.89 -1.67
N ALA A 5 -10.11 -10.71 -1.04
CA ALA A 5 -8.82 -10.82 -1.71
C ALA A 5 -8.58 -12.24 -2.25
N PHE A 6 -8.88 -13.25 -1.43
CA PHE A 6 -8.80 -14.65 -1.82
C PHE A 6 -9.75 -14.97 -2.99
N SER A 7 -10.99 -14.49 -2.93
CA SER A 7 -12.00 -14.70 -3.99
C SER A 7 -11.56 -14.10 -5.33
N ILE A 8 -10.88 -12.95 -5.34
CA ILE A 8 -10.39 -12.32 -6.56
C ILE A 8 -9.17 -13.07 -7.12
N CYS A 9 -8.24 -13.52 -6.26
CA CYS A 9 -7.06 -14.27 -6.70
C CYS A 9 -7.42 -15.65 -7.30
N CYS A 10 -8.43 -16.34 -6.74
CA CYS A 10 -8.77 -17.70 -7.14
C CYS A 10 -9.77 -17.78 -8.31
N ILE A 11 -10.61 -16.76 -8.52
CA ILE A 11 -11.70 -16.83 -9.50
C ILE A 11 -11.45 -15.86 -10.66
N ARG A 12 -11.11 -16.44 -11.83
CA ARG A 12 -10.77 -15.67 -13.06
C ARG A 12 -11.84 -14.67 -13.50
N ARG A 13 -13.12 -14.92 -13.18
CA ARG A 13 -14.27 -14.07 -13.53
C ARG A 13 -14.23 -12.70 -12.83
N PHE A 14 -13.52 -12.58 -11.71
CA PHE A 14 -13.36 -11.32 -10.98
C PHE A 14 -12.13 -10.51 -11.41
N HIS A 15 -11.34 -10.91 -12.41
CA HIS A 15 -10.22 -10.09 -12.93
C HIS A 15 -10.68 -8.90 -13.79
N LYS A 16 -11.71 -8.17 -13.38
CA LYS A 16 -12.07 -6.86 -13.96
C LYS A 16 -11.24 -5.77 -13.27
N VAL A 17 -11.01 -4.66 -13.98
CA VAL A 17 -10.22 -3.52 -13.50
C VAL A 17 -10.63 -3.04 -12.11
N ASN A 18 -11.94 -2.90 -11.86
CA ASN A 18 -12.45 -2.45 -10.57
C ASN A 18 -12.07 -3.41 -9.43
N HIS A 19 -12.10 -4.71 -9.66
CA HIS A 19 -11.72 -5.70 -8.66
C HIS A 19 -10.22 -5.71 -8.39
N LEU A 20 -9.37 -5.45 -9.40
CA LEU A 20 -7.92 -5.30 -9.20
C LEU A 20 -7.57 -4.10 -8.30
N LEU A 21 -8.25 -2.97 -8.50
CA LEU A 21 -8.10 -1.80 -7.63
C LEU A 21 -8.60 -2.07 -6.21
N THR A 22 -9.74 -2.76 -6.06
CA THR A 22 -10.23 -3.19 -4.75
C THR A 22 -9.29 -4.19 -4.07
N LEU A 23 -8.68 -5.09 -4.84
CA LEU A 23 -7.67 -6.03 -4.34
C LEU A 23 -6.45 -5.29 -3.80
N ASN A 24 -5.97 -4.26 -4.52
CA ASN A 24 -4.86 -3.43 -4.06
C ASN A 24 -5.15 -2.77 -2.70
N VAL A 25 -6.33 -2.15 -2.55
CA VAL A 25 -6.76 -1.59 -1.25
C VAL A 25 -6.79 -2.67 -0.17
N CYS A 26 -7.38 -3.84 -0.47
CA CYS A 26 -7.43 -4.95 0.48
C CYS A 26 -6.03 -5.42 0.90
N VAL A 27 -5.08 -5.54 -0.03
CA VAL A 27 -3.70 -5.95 0.24
C VAL A 27 -3.00 -4.90 1.10
N ALA A 28 -3.13 -3.61 0.76
CA ALA A 28 -2.57 -2.52 1.57
C ALA A 28 -3.13 -2.52 3.00
N THR A 29 -4.45 -2.70 3.17
CA THR A 29 -5.08 -2.77 4.49
C THR A 29 -4.64 -4.02 5.27
N ILE A 30 -4.48 -5.17 4.61
CA ILE A 30 -3.99 -6.41 5.24
C ILE A 30 -2.56 -6.23 5.74
N ILE A 31 -1.68 -5.66 4.92
CA ILE A 31 -0.29 -5.38 5.31
C ILE A 31 -0.26 -4.39 6.47
N GLY A 32 -1.08 -3.33 6.40
CA GLY A 32 -1.22 -2.34 7.47
C GLY A 32 -1.66 -2.93 8.80
N THR A 33 -2.75 -3.71 8.77
CA THR A 33 -3.24 -4.36 9.99
C THR A 33 -2.25 -5.37 10.55
N LYS A 34 -1.59 -6.18 9.71
CA LYS A 34 -0.55 -7.10 10.17
C LYS A 34 0.64 -6.38 10.81
N PHE A 35 1.12 -5.31 10.19
CA PHE A 35 2.20 -4.49 10.75
C PHE A 35 1.83 -3.96 12.14
N TRP A 36 0.67 -3.32 12.26
CA TRP A 36 0.22 -2.76 13.54
C TRP A 36 -0.01 -3.84 14.59
N THR A 37 -0.60 -4.99 14.23
CA THR A 37 -0.76 -6.12 15.16
C THR A 37 0.60 -6.61 15.70
N ILE A 38 1.59 -6.79 14.82
CA ILE A 38 2.94 -7.22 15.23
C ILE A 38 3.60 -6.14 16.10
N TYR A 39 3.49 -4.88 15.71
CA TYR A 39 4.03 -3.75 16.46
C TYR A 39 3.46 -3.68 17.89
N PHE A 40 2.13 -3.78 18.04
CA PHE A 40 1.50 -3.78 19.36
C PHE A 40 1.89 -4.99 20.21
N LEU A 41 1.95 -6.20 19.63
CA LEU A 41 2.40 -7.39 20.34
C LEU A 41 3.85 -7.26 20.81
N MET A 42 4.75 -6.79 19.94
CA MET A 42 6.16 -6.59 20.28
C MET A 42 6.35 -5.48 21.31
N SER A 43 5.59 -4.39 21.22
CA SER A 43 5.62 -3.31 22.21
C SER A 43 5.15 -3.77 23.59
N TYR A 44 4.15 -4.67 23.64
CA TYR A 44 3.63 -5.21 24.90
C TYR A 44 4.55 -6.27 25.53
N PHE A 45 5.02 -7.25 24.74
CA PHE A 45 5.79 -8.38 25.26
C PHE A 45 7.32 -8.16 25.27
N TYR A 46 7.84 -7.31 24.38
CA TYR A 46 9.28 -7.13 24.15
C TYR A 46 9.70 -5.65 23.96
N PRO A 47 9.32 -4.73 24.88
CA PRO A 47 9.61 -3.31 24.73
C PRO A 47 11.11 -3.01 24.59
N ASN A 48 11.97 -3.73 25.31
CA ASN A 48 13.42 -3.51 25.30
C ASN A 48 14.08 -3.77 23.94
N ILE A 49 13.47 -4.62 23.09
CA ILE A 49 13.96 -4.90 21.74
C ILE A 49 13.45 -3.84 20.76
N LEU A 50 12.22 -3.36 20.97
CA LEU A 50 11.54 -2.43 20.08
C LEU A 50 12.08 -1.00 20.22
N TRP A 51 12.41 -0.58 21.43
CA TRP A 51 12.81 0.78 21.78
C TRP A 51 14.33 0.96 21.86
N THR A 52 15.07 0.35 20.94
CA THR A 52 16.52 0.60 20.79
C THR A 52 16.77 1.72 19.77
N PRO A 53 17.89 2.46 19.88
CA PRO A 53 18.24 3.48 18.89
C PRO A 53 18.33 2.92 17.46
N GLN A 54 18.78 1.66 17.34
CA GLN A 54 18.95 0.98 16.06
C GLN A 54 17.62 0.52 15.45
N SER A 55 16.62 0.20 16.26
CA SER A 55 15.29 -0.23 15.80
C SER A 55 14.34 0.94 15.54
N CYS A 56 14.57 2.11 16.14
CA CYS A 56 13.69 3.27 16.03
C CYS A 56 13.52 3.75 14.58
N LEU A 57 14.62 4.01 13.88
CA LEU A 57 14.62 4.48 12.50
C LEU A 57 13.90 3.54 11.52
N PRO A 58 14.22 2.23 11.44
CA PRO A 58 13.55 1.33 10.52
C PRO A 58 12.06 1.14 10.85
N ILE A 59 11.68 1.18 12.13
CA ILE A 59 10.27 1.10 12.54
C ILE A 59 9.50 2.34 12.04
N ILE A 60 10.04 3.55 12.22
CA ILE A 60 9.41 4.79 11.74
C ILE A 60 9.27 4.78 10.22
N TYR A 61 10.31 4.32 9.52
CA TYR A 61 10.28 4.16 8.07
C TYR A 61 9.16 3.21 7.62
N VAL A 62 9.11 1.99 8.18
CA VAL A 62 8.09 1.00 7.81
C VAL A 62 6.69 1.47 8.19
N GLN A 63 6.52 2.10 9.35
CA GLN A 63 5.24 2.67 9.77
C GLN A 63 4.74 3.72 8.78
N THR A 64 5.61 4.64 8.38
CA THR A 64 5.30 5.71 7.42
C THR A 64 4.95 5.12 6.06
N MET A 65 5.79 4.21 5.55
CA MET A 65 5.56 3.48 4.30
C MET A 65 4.19 2.81 4.30
N VAL A 66 3.90 1.99 5.30
CA VAL A 66 2.68 1.18 5.40
C VAL A 66 1.42 2.06 5.47
N ASN A 67 1.45 3.16 6.25
CA ASN A 67 0.33 4.09 6.34
C ASN A 67 0.10 4.81 4.99
N CYS A 68 1.16 5.23 4.31
CA CYS A 68 1.07 5.84 2.99
C CYS A 68 0.46 4.89 1.95
N GLN A 69 0.78 3.59 1.99
CA GLN A 69 0.24 2.62 1.03
C GLN A 69 -1.29 2.52 1.08
N VAL A 70 -1.90 2.58 2.28
CA VAL A 70 -3.37 2.53 2.41
C VAL A 70 -4.02 3.75 1.79
N THR A 71 -3.51 4.95 2.13
CA THR A 71 -4.03 6.21 1.60
C THR A 71 -3.85 6.30 0.10
N TYR A 72 -2.66 5.97 -0.42
CA TYR A 72 -2.38 6.02 -1.85
C TYR A 72 -3.17 4.99 -2.64
N ALA A 73 -3.43 3.79 -2.10
CA ALA A 73 -4.28 2.82 -2.76
C ALA A 73 -5.71 3.35 -2.99
N VAL A 74 -6.27 4.10 -2.03
CA VAL A 74 -7.57 4.77 -2.18
C VAL A 74 -7.49 5.91 -3.19
N CYS A 75 -6.44 6.73 -3.15
CA CYS A 75 -6.21 7.79 -4.13
C CYS A 75 -6.15 7.25 -5.56
N VAL A 76 -5.46 6.14 -5.79
CA VAL A 76 -5.37 5.49 -7.12
C VAL A 76 -6.74 5.04 -7.61
N VAL A 77 -7.59 4.50 -6.73
CA VAL A 77 -8.98 4.12 -7.10
C VAL A 77 -9.77 5.34 -7.54
N SER A 78 -9.71 6.42 -6.76
CA SER A 78 -10.43 7.67 -7.05
C SER A 78 -9.92 8.32 -8.34
N PHE A 79 -8.60 8.39 -8.51
CA PHE A 79 -7.97 8.92 -9.72
C PHE A 79 -8.34 8.11 -10.95
N ASN A 80 -8.29 6.78 -10.86
CA ASN A 80 -8.69 5.92 -11.97
C ASN A 80 -10.16 6.14 -12.38
N ARG A 81 -11.07 6.29 -11.41
CA ARG A 81 -12.47 6.62 -11.69
C ARG A 81 -12.62 7.99 -12.35
N LEU A 82 -11.94 9.01 -11.82
CA LEU A 82 -11.94 10.36 -12.38
C LEU A 82 -11.43 10.38 -13.84
N CYS A 83 -10.27 9.76 -14.09
CA CYS A 83 -9.70 9.67 -15.44
C CYS A 83 -10.60 8.89 -16.40
N THR A 84 -11.30 7.87 -15.92
CA THR A 84 -12.26 7.12 -16.75
C THR A 84 -13.46 7.97 -17.17
N VAL A 85 -13.89 8.92 -16.33
CA VAL A 85 -14.99 9.84 -16.63
C VAL A 85 -14.52 10.96 -17.56
N ILE A 86 -13.41 11.61 -17.23
CA ILE A 86 -12.88 12.76 -18.00
C ILE A 86 -12.39 12.31 -19.38
N TYR A 87 -11.58 11.26 -19.44
CA TYR A 87 -10.95 10.78 -20.66
C TYR A 87 -11.71 9.60 -21.24
N GLY A 88 -13.04 9.68 -21.33
CA GLY A 88 -13.93 8.58 -21.71
C GLY A 88 -13.55 7.83 -23.00
N GLN A 89 -12.75 8.42 -23.89
CA GLN A 89 -12.22 7.79 -25.10
C GLN A 89 -10.85 7.09 -24.95
N THR A 90 -10.05 7.43 -23.93
CA THR A 90 -8.73 6.79 -23.73
C THR A 90 -8.89 5.43 -23.05
N THR A 91 -8.46 4.38 -23.74
CA THR A 91 -8.58 2.99 -23.25
C THR A 91 -7.57 2.65 -22.15
N PHE A 92 -6.51 3.44 -21.98
CA PHE A 92 -5.40 3.14 -21.07
C PHE A 92 -5.84 2.85 -19.63
N PHE A 93 -6.65 3.74 -19.03
CA PHE A 93 -7.17 3.61 -17.66
C PHE A 93 -8.24 2.52 -17.50
N ARG A 94 -8.76 1.98 -18.62
CA ARG A 94 -9.68 0.84 -18.63
C ARG A 94 -8.98 -0.49 -18.91
N THR A 95 -7.69 -0.47 -19.24
CA THR A 95 -6.92 -1.71 -19.43
C THR A 95 -6.37 -2.25 -18.11
N LYS A 96 -6.31 -3.59 -18.00
CA LYS A 96 -5.70 -4.26 -16.85
C LYS A 96 -4.22 -3.89 -16.69
N ARG A 97 -3.51 -3.70 -17.82
CA ARG A 97 -2.09 -3.31 -17.84
C ARG A 97 -1.87 -1.90 -17.29
N GLY A 98 -2.67 -0.92 -17.70
CA GLY A 98 -2.59 0.45 -17.17
C GLY A 98 -2.86 0.51 -15.67
N VAL A 99 -3.85 -0.26 -15.20
CA VAL A 99 -4.18 -0.35 -13.77
C VAL A 99 -3.07 -1.04 -12.99
N ALA A 100 -2.53 -2.15 -13.48
CA ALA A 100 -1.41 -2.83 -12.84
C ALA A 100 -0.17 -1.91 -12.75
N LEU A 101 0.09 -1.12 -13.80
CA LEU A 101 1.18 -0.15 -13.82
C LEU A 101 0.94 0.99 -12.82
N SER A 102 -0.29 1.51 -12.71
CA SER A 102 -0.63 2.52 -11.71
C SER A 102 -0.47 2.03 -10.27
N ILE A 103 -0.83 0.77 -10.00
CA ILE A 103 -0.59 0.12 -8.71
C ILE A 103 0.91 0.00 -8.47
N GLY A 104 1.68 -0.51 -9.45
CA GLY A 104 3.13 -0.63 -9.33
C GLY A 104 3.82 0.70 -9.02
N ILE A 105 3.45 1.77 -9.72
CA ILE A 105 3.95 3.13 -9.47
C ILE A 105 3.59 3.59 -8.06
N GLN A 106 2.35 3.38 -7.62
CA GLN A 106 1.93 3.74 -6.27
C GLN A 106 2.75 3.02 -5.20
N TRP A 107 3.00 1.73 -5.35
CA TRP A 107 3.85 0.98 -4.43
C TRP A 107 5.29 1.50 -4.43
N PHE A 108 5.85 1.79 -5.61
CA PHE A 108 7.18 2.36 -5.76
C PHE A 108 7.30 3.75 -5.11
N ILE A 109 6.34 4.64 -5.35
CA ILE A 109 6.31 5.97 -4.73
C ILE A 109 6.15 5.84 -3.21
N GLY A 110 5.21 5.03 -2.74
CA GLY A 110 4.99 4.85 -1.30
C GLY A 110 6.19 4.22 -0.57
N ALA A 111 7.06 3.49 -1.28
CA ALA A 111 8.31 2.97 -0.72
C ALA A 111 9.47 3.98 -0.79
N THR A 112 9.54 4.81 -1.83
CA THR A 112 10.66 5.74 -2.03
C THR A 112 10.50 7.06 -1.30
N LEU A 113 9.27 7.54 -1.12
CA LEU A 113 8.97 8.85 -0.52
C LEU A 113 9.44 8.98 0.95
N PRO A 114 9.43 7.93 1.79
CA PRO A 114 9.98 7.99 3.15
C PRO A 114 11.51 7.86 3.25
N LEU A 115 12.22 7.51 2.16
CA LEU A 115 13.67 7.38 2.14
C LEU A 115 14.45 8.68 2.42
N PRO A 116 14.12 9.85 1.82
CA PRO A 116 14.88 11.07 2.07
C PRO A 116 14.83 11.52 3.53
N THR A 117 13.67 11.39 4.20
CA THR A 117 13.54 11.64 5.65
C THR A 117 14.40 10.71 6.48
N PHE A 118 14.55 9.45 6.04
CA PHE A 118 15.42 8.48 6.71
C PHE A 118 16.91 8.76 6.48
N ALA A 119 17.28 9.22 5.28
CA ALA A 119 18.66 9.57 4.95
C ALA A 119 19.15 10.81 5.71
N SER A 120 18.28 11.79 5.96
CA SER A 120 18.61 12.96 6.76
C SER A 120 18.85 12.62 8.24
N ASP A 121 18.06 11.70 8.81
CA ASP A 121 18.18 11.33 10.22
C ASP A 121 19.42 10.46 10.54
N ILE A 122 20.04 9.84 9.52
CA ILE A 122 21.30 9.09 9.68
C ILE A 122 22.53 10.01 9.69
N GLN A 123 22.42 11.23 9.14
CA GLN A 123 23.52 12.18 9.02
C GLN A 123 23.68 13.10 10.25
N VAL A 124 22.81 12.96 11.25
CA VAL A 124 22.83 13.70 12.53
C VAL A 124 23.35 12.80 13.63
#